data_AF-A0A1B6PU54-F1
#
_entry.id   AF-A0A1B6PU54-F1
#
_cell.length_a   1.000
_cell.length_b   1.000
_cell.length_c   1.000
_cell.angle_alpha   90.00
_cell.angle_beta   90.00
_cell.angle_gamma   90.00
#
_symmetry.space_group_name_H-M   'P 1'
#
loop_
_entity.id
_entity.type
_entity.pdbx_description
1 polymer ?
#
loop_
_entity_poly.entity_id
_entity_poly.type
_entity_poly.pdbx_seq_one_letter_code
_entity_poly.pdbx_strand_id
1 'polypeptide(L)'
;MHIKGQVAASCADANGSRFVQQAIQVATPQEIVMVYEEIMPCVRTLAADVFGNHAVQKILEHGPQSCKRELISRLMGHVLPLSHDMYGCRVIQKALDVGEHNQKIVIVKELKHKVLKCVRDQFASHVIQKCVECLPPKHIQFIFRSFCGWAKALSMHPYGSRVIQKVLAHCDNAEVCHTLTAEIIEFANKLSADPFGNYVVQHLLEHGGQTQRSMIVRKFDRRVVSLCYHKFASNVLEKCLVFGSQEDRQLIINEILGNAGSQHVEHLVDMMINPYANFVIQKMVVTAEEQQVGLLLDVARKNADSLKRYPHGRHFIAAIEKFLSANEGSPVHLVNNE
;
A
#
# COMPACT_ATOMS: atom_id res chain seq x y z
N MET A 1 19.14 -17.84 34.46
CA MET A 1 18.43 -18.70 33.48
C MET A 1 18.90 -20.17 33.59
N HIS A 2 18.05 -21.15 33.96
CA HIS A 2 18.43 -22.57 34.16
C HIS A 2 18.22 -23.47 32.93
N ILE A 3 18.60 -23.00 31.74
CA ILE A 3 18.49 -23.76 30.48
C ILE A 3 19.82 -23.92 29.74
N LYS A 4 20.93 -23.60 30.43
CA LYS A 4 22.28 -23.66 29.85
C LYS A 4 22.59 -25.08 29.36
N GLY A 5 23.09 -25.20 28.15
CA GLY A 5 23.37 -26.44 27.43
C GLY A 5 22.18 -27.01 26.65
N GLN A 6 21.00 -26.40 26.75
CA GLN A 6 19.76 -26.87 26.12
C GLN A 6 19.05 -25.77 25.34
N VAL A 7 19.65 -24.59 25.18
CA VAL A 7 18.99 -23.41 24.58
C VAL A 7 18.62 -23.69 23.13
N ALA A 8 19.56 -24.23 22.33
CA ALA A 8 19.32 -24.51 20.92
C ALA A 8 18.20 -25.53 20.71
N ALA A 9 18.17 -26.61 21.51
CA ALA A 9 17.11 -27.61 21.46
C ALA A 9 15.76 -27.03 21.90
N SER A 10 15.77 -26.19 22.94
CA SER A 10 14.58 -25.50 23.43
C SER A 10 14.02 -24.52 22.39
N CYS A 11 14.87 -23.84 21.62
CA CYS A 11 14.42 -22.94 20.55
C CYS A 11 13.70 -23.67 19.40
N ALA A 12 13.97 -24.96 19.20
CA ALA A 12 13.32 -25.80 18.19
C ALA A 12 12.03 -26.48 18.70
N ASP A 13 11.65 -26.27 19.96
CA ASP A 13 10.38 -26.74 20.54
C ASP A 13 9.40 -25.57 20.78
N ALA A 14 8.10 -25.83 20.67
CA ALA A 14 7.07 -24.78 20.81
C ALA A 14 7.04 -24.15 22.21
N ASN A 15 7.15 -24.96 23.26
CA ASN A 15 7.11 -24.48 24.65
C ASN A 15 8.48 -23.92 25.06
N GLY A 16 9.55 -24.62 24.67
CA GLY A 16 10.92 -24.16 24.87
C GLY A 16 11.18 -22.79 24.23
N SER A 17 10.73 -22.57 22.99
CA SER A 17 10.94 -21.30 22.29
C SER A 17 10.19 -20.15 22.97
N ARG A 18 8.94 -20.36 23.40
CA ARG A 18 8.20 -19.33 24.16
C ARG A 18 8.91 -18.98 25.47
N PHE A 19 9.40 -19.98 26.20
CA PHE A 19 10.17 -19.75 27.41
C PHE A 19 11.43 -18.92 27.13
N VAL A 20 12.22 -19.30 26.12
CA VAL A 20 13.43 -18.55 25.72
C VAL A 20 13.09 -17.12 25.34
N GLN A 21 12.03 -16.89 24.56
CA GLN A 21 11.59 -15.56 24.15
C GLN A 21 11.18 -14.66 25.32
N GLN A 22 10.45 -15.21 26.31
CA GLN A 22 10.05 -14.47 27.51
C GLN A 22 11.27 -14.16 28.38
N ALA A 23 12.15 -15.15 28.55
CA ALA A 23 13.32 -14.99 29.37
C ALA A 23 14.33 -13.98 28.78
N ILE A 24 14.51 -13.92 27.45
CA ILE A 24 15.39 -12.90 26.82
C ILE A 24 14.94 -11.46 27.13
N GLN A 25 13.64 -11.20 27.31
CA GLN A 25 13.13 -9.84 27.51
C GLN A 25 13.46 -9.25 28.89
N VAL A 26 13.60 -10.11 29.89
CA VAL A 26 13.90 -9.72 31.28
C VAL A 26 15.30 -10.14 31.71
N ALA A 27 16.05 -10.80 30.82
CA ALA A 27 17.39 -11.29 31.06
C ALA A 27 18.40 -10.15 31.20
N THR A 28 19.40 -10.38 32.05
CA THR A 28 20.59 -9.54 32.11
C THR A 28 21.40 -9.66 30.80
N PRO A 29 22.23 -8.66 30.44
CA PRO A 29 23.10 -8.76 29.28
C PRO A 29 23.97 -10.03 29.26
N GLN A 30 24.45 -10.47 30.42
CA GLN A 30 25.25 -11.70 30.57
C GLN A 30 24.42 -12.96 30.26
N GLU A 31 23.17 -13.01 30.69
CA GLU A 31 22.27 -14.13 30.38
C GLU A 31 21.92 -14.17 28.88
N ILE A 32 21.73 -13.01 28.24
CA ILE A 32 21.52 -12.96 26.79
C ILE A 32 22.75 -13.43 26.03
N VAL A 33 23.96 -13.08 26.49
CA VAL A 33 25.22 -13.58 25.91
C VAL A 33 25.30 -15.10 26.00
N MET A 34 24.91 -15.71 27.13
CA MET A 34 24.86 -17.17 27.27
C MET A 34 23.90 -17.82 26.26
N VAL A 35 22.68 -17.28 26.12
CA VAL A 35 21.71 -17.76 25.11
C VAL A 35 22.29 -17.62 23.70
N TYR A 36 22.91 -16.48 23.41
CA TYR A 36 23.56 -16.20 22.13
C TYR A 36 24.67 -17.22 21.82
N GLU A 37 25.57 -17.50 22.76
CA GLU A 37 26.69 -18.44 22.57
C GLU A 37 26.20 -19.83 22.18
N GLU A 38 25.08 -20.29 22.74
CA GLU A 38 24.50 -21.60 22.43
C GLU A 38 23.80 -21.66 21.08
N ILE A 39 23.12 -20.59 20.66
CA ILE A 39 22.40 -20.59 19.38
C ILE A 39 23.29 -20.24 18.19
N MET A 40 24.42 -19.56 18.41
CA MET A 40 25.26 -19.02 17.33
C MET A 40 25.76 -20.08 16.34
N PRO A 41 26.16 -21.30 16.77
CA PRO A 41 26.58 -22.37 15.86
C PRO A 41 25.47 -22.81 14.88
N CYS A 42 24.21 -22.71 15.26
CA CYS A 42 23.05 -23.17 14.49
C CYS A 42 22.12 -22.03 14.06
N VAL A 43 22.55 -20.76 14.16
CA VAL A 43 21.67 -19.59 13.96
C VAL A 43 20.95 -19.56 12.63
N ARG A 44 21.59 -20.05 11.56
CA ARG A 44 21.00 -20.05 10.21
C ARG A 44 19.83 -21.03 10.13
N THR A 45 20.00 -22.21 10.74
CA THR A 45 18.95 -23.21 10.87
C THR A 45 17.80 -22.67 11.70
N LEU A 46 18.11 -22.06 12.86
CA LEU A 46 17.09 -21.46 13.72
C LEU A 46 16.38 -20.28 13.05
N ALA A 47 17.07 -19.49 12.23
CA ALA A 47 16.46 -18.36 11.53
C ALA A 47 15.34 -18.78 10.56
N ALA A 48 15.44 -19.99 10.00
CA ALA A 48 14.44 -20.59 9.12
C ALA A 48 13.50 -21.58 9.85
N ASP A 49 13.62 -21.72 11.17
CA ASP A 49 12.81 -22.64 11.96
C ASP A 49 11.52 -21.96 12.44
N VAL A 50 10.41 -22.71 12.47
CA VAL A 50 9.08 -22.22 12.89
C VAL A 50 9.05 -21.63 14.30
N PHE A 51 9.89 -22.13 15.20
CA PHE A 51 9.99 -21.67 16.58
C PHE A 51 11.29 -20.90 16.83
N GLY A 52 12.40 -21.36 16.25
CA GLY A 52 13.74 -20.82 16.45
C GLY A 52 13.89 -19.38 15.96
N ASN A 53 13.15 -19.00 14.91
CA ASN A 53 13.26 -17.66 14.32
C ASN A 53 12.93 -16.56 15.34
N HIS A 54 12.03 -16.84 16.29
CA HIS A 54 11.62 -15.89 17.31
C HIS A 54 12.73 -15.60 18.32
N ALA A 55 13.49 -16.62 18.72
CA ALA A 55 14.65 -16.44 19.61
C ALA A 55 15.74 -15.59 18.92
N VAL A 56 16.00 -15.86 17.63
CA VAL A 56 16.93 -15.05 16.81
C VAL A 56 16.47 -13.60 16.73
N GLN A 57 15.19 -13.35 16.47
CA GLN A 57 14.63 -11.99 16.44
C GLN A 57 14.73 -11.29 17.80
N LYS A 58 14.52 -12.00 18.91
CA LYS A 58 14.62 -11.44 20.27
C LYS A 58 16.05 -11.06 20.64
N ILE A 59 17.04 -11.82 20.20
CA ILE A 59 18.46 -11.46 20.39
C ILE A 59 18.82 -10.24 19.53
N LEU A 60 18.32 -10.15 18.31
CA LEU A 60 18.47 -8.94 17.48
C LEU A 60 17.80 -7.71 18.12
N GLU A 61 16.72 -7.90 18.87
CA GLU A 61 16.00 -6.81 19.54
C GLU A 61 16.70 -6.37 20.85
N HIS A 62 16.99 -7.30 21.75
CA HIS A 62 17.41 -7.01 23.13
C HIS A 62 18.90 -7.28 23.41
N GLY A 63 19.60 -8.01 22.53
CA GLY A 63 20.99 -8.38 22.77
C GLY A 63 21.95 -7.20 22.72
N PRO A 64 23.14 -7.31 23.33
CA PRO A 64 24.20 -6.31 23.19
C PRO A 64 24.57 -6.06 21.72
N GLN A 65 24.97 -4.83 21.37
CA GLN A 65 25.29 -4.47 19.98
C GLN A 65 26.37 -5.36 19.36
N SER A 66 27.34 -5.84 20.14
CA SER A 66 28.35 -6.81 19.70
C SER A 66 27.75 -8.15 19.24
N CYS A 67 26.77 -8.66 19.99
CA CYS A 67 26.05 -9.89 19.65
C CYS A 67 25.20 -9.69 18.39
N LYS A 68 24.50 -8.56 18.27
CA LYS A 68 23.73 -8.22 17.06
C LYS A 68 24.64 -8.18 15.82
N ARG A 69 25.80 -7.51 15.95
CA ARG A 69 26.77 -7.40 14.85
C ARG A 69 27.22 -8.77 14.36
N GLU A 70 27.69 -9.64 15.26
CA GLU A 70 28.17 -10.98 14.87
C GLU A 70 27.04 -11.86 14.36
N LEU A 71 25.85 -11.81 14.98
CA LEU A 71 24.67 -12.55 14.52
C LEU A 71 24.34 -12.19 13.07
N ILE A 72 24.25 -10.90 12.75
CA ILE A 72 23.96 -10.44 11.39
C ILE A 72 25.05 -10.88 10.43
N SER A 73 26.33 -10.82 10.83
CA SER A 73 27.45 -11.32 10.00
C SER A 73 27.29 -12.81 9.66
N ARG A 74 26.73 -13.62 10.57
CA ARG A 74 26.48 -15.06 10.32
C ARG A 74 25.30 -15.34 9.39
N LEU A 75 24.41 -14.38 9.20
CA LEU A 75 23.33 -14.46 8.21
C LEU A 75 23.82 -14.08 6.80
N MET A 76 24.91 -13.33 6.69
CA MET A 76 25.49 -12.95 5.40
C MET A 76 25.96 -14.18 4.61
N GLY A 77 25.89 -14.08 3.29
CA GLY A 77 26.02 -15.18 2.33
C GLY A 77 24.75 -16.05 2.21
N HIS A 78 23.74 -15.85 3.07
CA HIS A 78 22.50 -16.62 3.11
C HIS A 78 21.26 -15.72 3.08
N VAL A 79 21.42 -14.42 2.79
CA VAL A 79 20.31 -13.46 2.83
C VAL A 79 19.25 -13.81 1.80
N LEU A 80 19.66 -14.20 0.59
CA LEU A 80 18.72 -14.56 -0.47
C LEU A 80 17.83 -15.76 -0.09
N PRO A 81 18.37 -16.95 0.26
CA PRO A 81 17.52 -18.08 0.65
C PRO A 81 16.67 -17.76 1.89
N LEU A 82 17.21 -17.06 2.90
CA LEU A 82 16.44 -16.66 4.07
C LEU A 82 15.31 -15.68 3.72
N SER A 83 15.52 -14.77 2.76
CA SER A 83 14.48 -13.84 2.33
C SER A 83 13.30 -14.54 1.65
N HIS A 84 13.55 -15.67 0.99
CA HIS A 84 12.53 -16.52 0.37
C HIS A 84 11.91 -17.54 1.35
N ASP A 85 12.35 -17.55 2.60
CA ASP A 85 11.82 -18.43 3.63
C ASP A 85 10.74 -17.71 4.48
N MET A 86 9.69 -18.44 4.85
CA MET A 86 8.53 -17.92 5.59
C MET A 86 8.92 -17.32 6.94
N TYR A 87 9.91 -17.91 7.62
CA TYR A 87 10.42 -17.48 8.92
C TYR A 87 11.69 -16.64 8.78
N GLY A 88 12.59 -17.06 7.89
CA GLY A 88 13.84 -16.38 7.59
C GLY A 88 13.64 -14.93 7.14
N CYS A 89 12.58 -14.64 6.38
CA CYS A 89 12.32 -13.28 5.92
C CYS A 89 12.05 -12.32 7.08
N ARG A 90 11.49 -12.81 8.20
CA ARG A 90 11.24 -12.01 9.41
C ARG A 90 12.55 -11.69 10.13
N VAL A 91 13.46 -12.65 10.17
CA VAL A 91 14.81 -12.46 10.73
C VAL A 91 15.59 -11.44 9.90
N ILE A 92 15.57 -11.54 8.55
CA ILE A 92 16.25 -10.57 7.68
C ILE A 92 15.64 -9.16 7.82
N GLN A 93 14.31 -9.03 7.91
CA GLN A 93 13.67 -7.74 8.20
C GLN A 93 14.13 -7.17 9.54
N LYS A 94 14.16 -7.98 10.60
CA LYS A 94 14.66 -7.53 11.92
C LYS A 94 16.14 -7.14 11.87
N ALA A 95 16.97 -7.88 11.14
CA ALA A 95 18.37 -7.54 10.92
C ALA A 95 18.53 -6.20 10.18
N LEU A 96 17.66 -5.91 9.20
CA LEU A 96 17.61 -4.61 8.51
C LEU A 96 17.09 -3.48 9.40
N ASP A 97 16.26 -3.75 10.41
CA ASP A 97 15.81 -2.75 11.37
C ASP A 97 16.99 -2.33 12.30
N VAL A 98 17.65 -3.31 12.93
CA VAL A 98 18.60 -3.07 14.03
C VAL A 98 20.08 -3.05 13.62
N GLY A 99 20.41 -3.55 12.44
CA GLY A 99 21.78 -3.68 11.98
C GLY A 99 22.49 -2.34 11.78
N GLU A 100 23.81 -2.37 11.82
CA GLU A 100 24.61 -1.19 11.51
C GLU A 100 24.51 -0.83 10.03
N HIS A 101 24.70 0.45 9.68
CA HIS A 101 24.56 0.96 8.32
C HIS A 101 25.34 0.11 7.28
N ASN A 102 26.60 -0.21 7.59
CA ASN A 102 27.44 -1.05 6.71
C ASN A 102 26.89 -2.47 6.54
N GLN A 103 26.31 -3.05 7.60
CA GLN A 103 25.72 -4.39 7.53
C GLN A 103 24.47 -4.39 6.65
N LYS A 104 23.59 -3.38 6.78
CA LYS A 104 22.41 -3.23 5.92
C LYS A 104 22.80 -3.14 4.43
N ILE A 105 23.89 -2.44 4.12
CA ILE A 105 24.43 -2.36 2.76
C ILE A 105 24.91 -3.72 2.24
N VAL A 106 25.56 -4.54 3.07
CA VAL A 106 26.00 -5.88 2.66
C VAL A 106 24.79 -6.79 2.41
N ILE A 107 23.80 -6.77 3.33
CA ILE A 107 22.56 -7.54 3.19
C ILE A 107 21.87 -7.24 1.86
N VAL A 108 21.64 -5.96 1.54
CA VAL A 108 20.91 -5.59 0.33
C VAL A 108 21.68 -5.97 -0.95
N LYS A 109 23.02 -5.95 -0.92
CA LYS A 109 23.87 -6.31 -2.07
C LYS A 109 23.73 -7.78 -2.46
N GLU A 110 23.47 -8.69 -1.51
CA GLU A 110 23.21 -10.11 -1.82
C GLU A 110 21.95 -10.30 -2.69
N LEU A 111 21.00 -9.37 -2.63
CA LEU A 111 19.75 -9.42 -3.40
C LEU A 111 19.90 -8.82 -4.81
N LYS A 112 21.02 -8.17 -5.14
CA LYS A 112 21.21 -7.33 -6.32
C LYS A 112 20.80 -7.99 -7.64
N HIS A 113 21.14 -9.25 -7.83
CA HIS A 113 20.88 -9.96 -9.09
C HIS A 113 19.53 -10.71 -9.11
N LYS A 114 18.74 -10.60 -8.04
CA LYS A 114 17.48 -11.34 -7.86
C LYS A 114 16.30 -10.43 -7.46
N VAL A 115 16.46 -9.11 -7.49
CA VAL A 115 15.41 -8.14 -7.10
C VAL A 115 14.04 -8.47 -7.71
N LEU A 116 13.98 -8.67 -9.03
CA LEU A 116 12.73 -8.99 -9.73
C LEU A 116 12.11 -10.34 -9.32
N LYS A 117 12.92 -11.30 -8.88
CA LYS A 117 12.44 -12.56 -8.29
C LYS A 117 11.89 -12.31 -6.88
N CYS A 118 12.62 -11.56 -6.05
CA CYS A 118 12.23 -11.27 -4.68
C CYS A 118 10.92 -10.48 -4.59
N VAL A 119 10.70 -9.51 -5.47
CA VAL A 119 9.47 -8.69 -5.46
C VAL A 119 8.21 -9.48 -5.80
N ARG A 120 8.35 -10.59 -6.53
CA ARG A 120 7.23 -11.47 -6.88
C ARG A 120 6.97 -12.57 -5.86
N ASP A 121 7.79 -12.61 -4.81
CA ASP A 121 7.70 -13.62 -3.75
C ASP A 121 6.95 -13.08 -2.53
N GLN A 122 6.12 -13.91 -1.92
CA GLN A 122 5.28 -13.53 -0.78
C GLN A 122 6.07 -13.14 0.47
N PHE A 123 7.31 -13.61 0.62
CA PHE A 123 8.17 -13.35 1.77
C PHE A 123 9.26 -12.33 1.41
N ALA A 124 9.98 -12.56 0.31
CA ALA A 124 11.12 -11.74 -0.06
C ALA A 124 10.71 -10.31 -0.49
N SER A 125 9.45 -10.11 -0.92
CA SER A 125 8.93 -8.78 -1.21
C SER A 125 8.91 -7.87 0.02
N HIS A 126 8.68 -8.42 1.22
CA HIS A 126 8.77 -7.67 2.47
C HIS A 126 10.21 -7.24 2.78
N VAL A 127 11.19 -8.08 2.45
CA VAL A 127 12.61 -7.72 2.59
C VAL A 127 12.98 -6.58 1.65
N ILE A 128 12.52 -6.62 0.38
CA ILE A 128 12.76 -5.51 -0.57
C ILE A 128 12.10 -4.22 -0.08
N GLN A 129 10.86 -4.26 0.42
CA GLN A 129 10.21 -3.09 1.02
C GLN A 129 11.04 -2.53 2.18
N LYS A 130 11.52 -3.41 3.07
CA LYS A 130 12.33 -3.01 4.21
C LYS A 130 13.65 -2.36 3.78
N CYS A 131 14.32 -2.90 2.76
CA CYS A 131 15.50 -2.27 2.18
C CYS A 131 15.21 -0.86 1.66
N VAL A 132 14.07 -0.65 0.99
CA VAL A 132 13.68 0.69 0.48
C VAL A 132 13.39 1.67 1.62
N GLU A 133 12.81 1.20 2.73
CA GLU A 133 12.50 2.03 3.90
C GLU A 133 13.74 2.43 4.71
N CYS A 134 14.71 1.53 4.89
CA CYS A 134 15.76 1.71 5.89
C CYS A 134 17.14 2.10 5.33
N LEU A 135 17.32 2.04 4.00
CA LEU A 135 18.59 2.39 3.36
C LEU A 135 18.49 3.69 2.57
N PRO A 136 19.51 4.56 2.65
CA PRO A 136 19.61 5.73 1.78
C PRO A 136 19.60 5.33 0.29
N PRO A 137 18.85 6.07 -0.56
CA PRO A 137 18.69 5.76 -1.98
C PRO A 137 20.00 5.47 -2.74
N LYS A 138 21.09 6.18 -2.41
CA LYS A 138 22.42 5.98 -3.01
C LYS A 138 22.93 4.53 -2.96
N HIS A 139 22.50 3.73 -1.99
CA HIS A 139 22.93 2.33 -1.84
C HIS A 139 22.00 1.33 -2.52
N ILE A 140 20.79 1.75 -2.91
CA ILE A 140 19.74 0.89 -3.43
C ILE A 140 19.21 1.31 -4.81
N GLN A 141 19.95 2.19 -5.53
CA GLN A 141 19.63 2.58 -6.90
C GLN A 141 19.42 1.39 -7.85
N PHE A 142 20.11 0.27 -7.61
CA PHE A 142 19.92 -0.95 -8.41
C PHE A 142 18.52 -1.56 -8.23
N ILE A 143 17.88 -1.39 -7.06
CA ILE A 143 16.50 -1.83 -6.82
C ILE A 143 15.57 -1.01 -7.69
N PHE A 144 15.68 0.32 -7.63
CA PHE A 144 14.82 1.21 -8.40
C PHE A 144 14.97 0.99 -9.91
N ARG A 145 16.21 0.92 -10.41
CA ARG A 145 16.50 0.65 -11.83
C ARG A 145 16.00 -0.71 -12.30
N SER A 146 15.93 -1.71 -11.43
CA SER A 146 15.40 -3.04 -11.78
C SER A 146 13.92 -3.02 -12.14
N PHE A 147 13.17 -1.97 -11.77
CA PHE A 147 11.73 -1.85 -12.03
C PHE A 147 11.39 -1.07 -13.30
N CYS A 148 12.34 -0.37 -13.90
CA CYS A 148 12.14 0.29 -15.19
C CYS A 148 11.84 -0.76 -16.27
N GLY A 149 10.74 -0.57 -17.01
CA GLY A 149 10.25 -1.54 -18.00
C GLY A 149 9.43 -2.69 -17.41
N TRP A 150 9.25 -2.71 -16.09
CA TRP A 150 8.43 -3.68 -15.37
C TRP A 150 7.37 -3.03 -14.48
N ALA A 151 7.29 -1.70 -14.42
CA ALA A 151 6.46 -0.98 -13.47
C ALA A 151 4.99 -1.35 -13.61
N LYS A 152 4.47 -1.47 -14.83
CA LYS A 152 3.11 -1.93 -15.10
C LYS A 152 2.87 -3.34 -14.54
N ALA A 153 3.71 -4.29 -14.91
CA ALA A 153 3.54 -5.69 -14.53
C ALA A 153 3.63 -5.89 -13.01
N LEU A 154 4.56 -5.17 -12.36
CA LEU A 154 4.71 -5.20 -10.91
C LEU A 154 3.55 -4.49 -10.20
N SER A 155 3.00 -3.42 -10.78
CA SER A 155 1.84 -2.70 -10.21
C SER A 155 0.58 -3.57 -10.15
N MET A 156 0.42 -4.52 -11.08
CA MET A 156 -0.68 -5.48 -11.09
C MET A 156 -0.40 -6.73 -10.24
N HIS A 157 0.77 -6.81 -9.59
CA HIS A 157 1.15 -7.97 -8.79
C HIS A 157 0.74 -7.77 -7.32
N PRO A 158 0.19 -8.80 -6.62
CA PRO A 158 -0.25 -8.69 -5.23
C PRO A 158 0.84 -8.14 -4.28
N TYR A 159 2.08 -8.59 -4.44
CA TYR A 159 3.21 -8.12 -3.64
C TYR A 159 3.99 -6.98 -4.31
N GLY A 160 4.02 -6.97 -5.65
CA GLY A 160 4.79 -6.00 -6.42
C GLY A 160 4.21 -4.60 -6.32
N SER A 161 2.89 -4.48 -6.27
CA SER A 161 2.17 -3.21 -6.15
C SER A 161 2.56 -2.42 -4.89
N ARG A 162 2.78 -3.13 -3.77
CA ARG A 162 3.25 -2.55 -2.50
C ARG A 162 4.70 -2.09 -2.61
N VAL A 163 5.56 -2.88 -3.25
CA VAL A 163 6.96 -2.49 -3.51
C VAL A 163 7.04 -1.27 -4.42
N ILE A 164 6.23 -1.20 -5.49
CA ILE A 164 6.19 -0.04 -6.39
C ILE A 164 5.79 1.23 -5.64
N GLN A 165 4.76 1.17 -4.79
CA GLN A 165 4.38 2.32 -3.93
C GLN A 165 5.54 2.77 -3.03
N LYS A 166 6.28 1.83 -2.43
CA LYS A 166 7.46 2.18 -1.61
C LYS A 166 8.57 2.82 -2.43
N VAL A 167 8.82 2.33 -3.64
CA VAL A 167 9.81 2.91 -4.55
C VAL A 167 9.41 4.32 -4.97
N LEU A 168 8.16 4.55 -5.35
CA LEU A 168 7.67 5.88 -5.72
C LEU A 168 7.81 6.88 -4.57
N ALA A 169 7.64 6.43 -3.32
CA ALA A 169 7.78 7.28 -2.13
C ALA A 169 9.23 7.59 -1.72
N HIS A 170 10.21 6.75 -2.08
CA HIS A 170 11.59 6.86 -1.56
C HIS A 170 12.67 7.07 -2.65
N CYS A 171 12.33 6.90 -3.93
CA CYS A 171 13.29 7.11 -5.01
C CYS A 171 13.56 8.61 -5.19
N ASP A 172 14.82 9.00 -5.06
CA ASP A 172 15.31 10.37 -5.22
C ASP A 172 15.92 10.64 -6.61
N ASN A 173 16.06 9.59 -7.43
CA ASN A 173 16.62 9.71 -8.76
C ASN A 173 15.55 10.14 -9.76
N ALA A 174 15.66 11.38 -10.26
CA ALA A 174 14.67 11.99 -11.16
C ALA A 174 14.44 11.19 -12.45
N GLU A 175 15.50 10.65 -13.08
CA GLU A 175 15.40 9.88 -14.32
C GLU A 175 14.65 8.55 -14.09
N VAL A 176 14.97 7.85 -12.99
CA VAL A 176 14.30 6.60 -12.62
C VAL A 176 12.85 6.86 -12.25
N CYS A 177 12.57 7.88 -11.42
CA CYS A 177 11.21 8.28 -11.09
C CYS A 177 10.40 8.63 -12.33
N HIS A 178 10.98 9.41 -13.26
CA HIS A 178 10.32 9.74 -14.51
C HIS A 178 9.99 8.48 -15.32
N THR A 179 10.95 7.56 -15.49
CA THR A 179 10.74 6.31 -16.23
C THR A 179 9.63 5.45 -15.63
N LEU A 180 9.64 5.25 -14.31
CA LEU A 180 8.64 4.45 -13.60
C LEU A 180 7.26 5.09 -13.71
N THR A 181 7.16 6.39 -13.47
CA THR A 181 5.88 7.11 -13.49
C THR A 181 5.32 7.22 -14.90
N ALA A 182 6.16 7.43 -15.92
CA ALA A 182 5.73 7.45 -17.32
C ALA A 182 5.08 6.12 -17.73
N GLU A 183 5.70 4.98 -17.39
CA GLU A 183 5.13 3.65 -17.66
C GLU A 183 3.78 3.44 -16.93
N ILE A 184 3.69 3.83 -15.65
CA ILE A 184 2.43 3.72 -14.88
C ILE A 184 1.33 4.60 -15.50
N ILE A 185 1.65 5.84 -15.89
CA ILE A 185 0.70 6.76 -16.50
C ILE A 185 0.26 6.28 -17.88
N GLU A 186 1.17 5.71 -18.68
CA GLU A 186 0.85 5.11 -19.97
C GLU A 186 -0.28 4.06 -19.85
N PHE A 187 -0.19 3.22 -18.82
CA PHE A 187 -1.15 2.15 -18.54
C PHE A 187 -2.21 2.49 -17.49
N ALA A 188 -2.37 3.77 -17.12
CA ALA A 188 -3.23 4.19 -16.01
C ALA A 188 -4.64 3.59 -16.08
N ASN A 189 -5.28 3.61 -17.26
CA ASN A 189 -6.62 3.03 -17.43
C ASN A 189 -6.69 1.55 -17.05
N LYS A 190 -5.75 0.73 -17.54
CA LYS A 190 -5.70 -0.70 -17.23
C LYS A 190 -5.39 -0.93 -15.74
N LEU A 191 -4.48 -0.15 -15.18
CA LEU A 191 -4.11 -0.25 -13.77
C LEU A 191 -5.26 0.16 -12.84
N SER A 192 -6.05 1.18 -13.18
CA SER A 192 -7.21 1.62 -12.41
C SER A 192 -8.29 0.55 -12.27
N ALA A 193 -8.42 -0.33 -13.27
CA ALA A 193 -9.35 -1.45 -13.24
C ALA A 193 -8.76 -2.73 -12.60
N ASP A 194 -7.49 -2.72 -12.20
CA ASP A 194 -6.84 -3.88 -11.59
C ASP A 194 -7.00 -3.88 -10.05
N PRO A 195 -7.23 -5.03 -9.39
CA PRO A 195 -7.37 -5.13 -7.92
C PRO A 195 -6.16 -4.62 -7.12
N PHE A 196 -4.96 -4.59 -7.71
CA PHE A 196 -3.74 -4.10 -7.06
C PHE A 196 -3.23 -2.80 -7.70
N GLY A 197 -3.29 -2.72 -9.03
CA GLY A 197 -2.83 -1.58 -9.82
C GLY A 197 -3.55 -0.29 -9.47
N ASN A 198 -4.82 -0.35 -9.07
CA ASN A 198 -5.60 0.84 -8.73
C ASN A 198 -4.93 1.61 -7.58
N TYR A 199 -4.34 0.93 -6.59
CA TYR A 199 -3.65 1.58 -5.48
C TYR A 199 -2.37 2.31 -5.92
N VAL A 200 -1.69 1.82 -6.95
CA VAL A 200 -0.51 2.49 -7.51
C VAL A 200 -0.91 3.77 -8.25
N VAL A 201 -2.01 3.75 -9.00
CA VAL A 201 -2.54 4.96 -9.65
C VAL A 201 -3.02 5.97 -8.60
N GLN A 202 -3.73 5.52 -7.57
CA GLN A 202 -4.13 6.38 -6.44
C GLN A 202 -2.93 7.02 -5.75
N HIS A 203 -1.84 6.28 -5.55
CA HIS A 203 -0.61 6.82 -4.97
C HIS A 203 -0.02 7.98 -5.78
N LEU A 204 -0.02 7.89 -7.12
CA LEU A 204 0.41 9.01 -7.98
C LEU A 204 -0.56 10.18 -7.95
N LEU A 205 -1.87 9.94 -7.80
CA LEU A 205 -2.83 11.01 -7.63
C LEU A 205 -2.63 11.74 -6.29
N GLU A 206 -2.36 11.03 -5.20
CA GLU A 206 -2.16 11.60 -3.86
C GLU A 206 -0.83 12.35 -3.74
N HIS A 207 0.27 11.75 -4.19
CA HIS A 207 1.63 12.23 -3.91
C HIS A 207 2.39 12.74 -5.13
N GLY A 208 1.89 12.50 -6.34
CA GLY A 208 2.50 13.00 -7.57
C GLY A 208 2.26 14.49 -7.80
N GLY A 209 3.01 15.05 -8.75
CA GLY A 209 2.87 16.45 -9.16
C GLY A 209 1.63 16.68 -10.03
N GLN A 210 1.16 17.93 -10.10
CA GLN A 210 -0.05 18.28 -10.85
C GLN A 210 -0.03 17.82 -12.31
N THR A 211 1.12 17.93 -13.00
CA THR A 211 1.28 17.44 -14.38
C THR A 211 0.98 15.95 -14.51
N GLN A 212 1.44 15.12 -13.56
CA GLN A 212 1.18 13.68 -13.58
C GLN A 212 -0.30 13.38 -13.36
N ARG A 213 -0.94 14.11 -12.43
CA ARG A 213 -2.39 13.99 -12.17
C ARG A 213 -3.21 14.28 -13.42
N SER A 214 -2.95 15.40 -14.08
CA SER A 214 -3.67 15.76 -15.31
C SER A 214 -3.40 14.78 -16.46
N MET A 215 -2.19 14.22 -16.56
CA MET A 215 -1.91 13.14 -17.52
C MET A 215 -2.73 11.88 -17.23
N ILE A 216 -2.88 11.48 -15.96
CA ILE A 216 -3.71 10.34 -15.56
C ILE A 216 -5.18 10.60 -15.92
N VAL A 217 -5.72 11.76 -15.58
CA VAL A 217 -7.11 12.12 -15.87
C VAL A 217 -7.41 12.04 -17.37
N ARG A 218 -6.51 12.56 -18.22
CA ARG A 218 -6.64 12.46 -19.68
C ARG A 218 -6.65 11.03 -20.22
N LYS A 219 -6.13 10.03 -19.48
CA LYS A 219 -6.22 8.60 -19.88
C LYS A 219 -7.63 8.01 -19.71
N PHE A 220 -8.51 8.73 -19.02
CA PHE A 220 -9.89 8.34 -18.77
C PHE A 220 -10.90 9.01 -19.71
N ASP A 221 -10.45 9.91 -20.61
CA ASP A 221 -11.30 10.56 -21.61
C ASP A 221 -12.21 9.54 -22.32
N ARG A 222 -13.51 9.86 -22.37
CA ARG A 222 -14.59 9.03 -22.96
C ARG A 222 -14.82 7.69 -22.29
N ARG A 223 -14.27 7.47 -21.09
CA ARG A 223 -14.45 6.26 -20.29
C ARG A 223 -14.79 6.55 -18.84
N VAL A 224 -14.88 7.81 -18.41
CA VAL A 224 -15.17 8.22 -17.04
C VAL A 224 -16.43 7.52 -16.54
N VAL A 225 -17.53 7.63 -17.29
CA VAL A 225 -18.80 7.00 -16.91
C VAL A 225 -18.62 5.50 -16.68
N SER A 226 -18.00 4.78 -17.62
CA SER A 226 -17.78 3.33 -17.47
C SER A 226 -16.93 2.97 -16.24
N LEU A 227 -15.95 3.81 -15.89
CA LEU A 227 -15.06 3.61 -14.75
C LEU A 227 -15.76 3.91 -13.41
N CYS A 228 -16.77 4.79 -13.38
CA CYS A 228 -17.59 5.02 -12.18
C CYS A 228 -18.29 3.75 -11.69
N TYR A 229 -18.73 2.90 -12.62
CA TYR A 229 -19.40 1.63 -12.31
C TYR A 229 -18.44 0.48 -11.97
N HIS A 230 -17.13 0.71 -12.06
CA HIS A 230 -16.14 -0.34 -11.87
C HIS A 230 -15.59 -0.35 -10.44
N LYS A 231 -15.69 -1.50 -9.76
CA LYS A 231 -15.31 -1.71 -8.34
C LYS A 231 -14.00 -1.06 -7.91
N PHE A 232 -12.96 -1.14 -8.74
CA PHE A 232 -11.64 -0.60 -8.42
C PHE A 232 -11.40 0.80 -8.98
N ALA A 233 -11.95 1.08 -10.17
CA ALA A 233 -11.64 2.32 -10.88
C ALA A 233 -12.46 3.50 -10.35
N SER A 234 -13.63 3.25 -9.75
CA SER A 234 -14.41 4.26 -9.05
C SER A 234 -13.57 4.97 -7.98
N ASN A 235 -12.78 4.21 -7.20
CA ASN A 235 -11.88 4.79 -6.18
C ASN A 235 -10.81 5.69 -6.82
N VAL A 236 -10.32 5.34 -8.02
CA VAL A 236 -9.36 6.18 -8.75
C VAL A 236 -10.01 7.48 -9.22
N LEU A 237 -11.25 7.44 -9.72
CA LEU A 237 -11.98 8.65 -10.09
C LEU A 237 -12.28 9.54 -8.89
N GLU A 238 -12.61 8.97 -7.72
CA GLU A 238 -12.72 9.74 -6.49
C GLU A 238 -11.41 10.48 -6.15
N LYS A 239 -10.26 9.84 -6.31
CA LYS A 239 -8.95 10.50 -6.11
C LYS A 239 -8.68 11.57 -7.16
N CYS A 240 -9.11 11.38 -8.40
CA CYS A 240 -8.99 12.42 -9.42
C CYS A 240 -9.81 13.67 -9.05
N LEU A 241 -11.03 13.49 -8.55
CA LEU A 241 -11.88 14.59 -8.09
C LEU A 241 -11.26 15.33 -6.89
N VAL A 242 -10.64 14.61 -5.96
CA VAL A 242 -9.99 15.22 -4.78
C VAL A 242 -8.71 15.98 -5.16
N PHE A 243 -7.79 15.33 -5.89
CA PHE A 243 -6.42 15.83 -6.07
C PHE A 243 -6.14 16.51 -7.42
N GLY A 244 -7.05 16.36 -8.40
CA GLY A 244 -6.94 17.02 -9.71
C GLY A 244 -7.13 18.54 -9.60
N SER A 245 -6.72 19.26 -10.66
CA SER A 245 -6.99 20.69 -10.78
C SER A 245 -8.48 20.95 -11.06
N GLN A 246 -8.87 22.23 -11.11
CA GLN A 246 -10.22 22.60 -11.53
C GLN A 246 -10.53 22.06 -12.94
N GLU A 247 -9.59 22.17 -13.88
CA GLU A 247 -9.75 21.66 -15.24
C GLU A 247 -9.91 20.14 -15.27
N ASP A 248 -9.11 19.41 -14.48
CA ASP A 248 -9.22 17.95 -14.36
C ASP A 248 -10.59 17.51 -13.84
N ARG A 249 -11.10 18.22 -12.82
CA ARG A 249 -12.44 17.97 -12.26
C ARG A 249 -13.52 18.25 -13.30
N GLN A 250 -13.40 19.35 -14.03
CA GLN A 250 -14.36 19.71 -15.08
C GLN A 250 -14.42 18.67 -16.20
N LEU A 251 -13.28 18.09 -16.61
CA LEU A 251 -13.27 17.00 -17.60
C LEU A 251 -14.08 15.79 -17.12
N ILE A 252 -13.91 15.40 -15.86
CA ILE A 252 -14.62 14.25 -15.27
C ILE A 252 -16.11 14.56 -15.09
N ILE A 253 -16.43 15.71 -14.51
CA ILE A 253 -17.80 16.09 -14.18
C ILE A 253 -18.64 16.30 -15.45
N ASN A 254 -18.08 16.98 -16.46
CA ASN A 254 -18.81 17.24 -17.70
C ASN A 254 -19.08 15.95 -18.49
N GLU A 255 -18.19 14.96 -18.43
CA GLU A 255 -18.47 13.65 -19.03
C GLU A 255 -19.60 12.90 -18.31
N ILE A 256 -19.67 12.99 -16.97
CA ILE A 256 -20.71 12.34 -16.16
C ILE A 256 -22.08 13.03 -16.34
N LEU A 257 -22.11 14.36 -16.34
CA LEU A 257 -23.35 15.12 -16.53
C LEU A 257 -23.86 15.04 -17.97
N GLY A 258 -22.96 14.76 -18.92
CA GLY A 258 -23.23 14.70 -20.35
C GLY A 258 -23.56 16.07 -20.96
N ASN A 259 -23.32 16.24 -22.27
CA ASN A 259 -23.70 17.46 -22.97
C ASN A 259 -25.23 17.50 -23.17
N ALA A 260 -25.94 18.01 -22.15
CA ALA A 260 -27.32 18.53 -22.15
C ALA A 260 -28.37 17.77 -23.01
N GLY A 261 -28.97 16.70 -22.46
CA GLY A 261 -30.18 16.07 -22.98
C GLY A 261 -30.98 15.31 -21.90
N SER A 262 -32.28 15.09 -22.12
CA SER A 262 -33.22 14.48 -21.16
C SER A 262 -32.89 13.03 -20.77
N GLN A 263 -32.15 12.29 -21.59
CA GLN A 263 -31.63 10.95 -21.27
C GLN A 263 -30.55 10.96 -20.16
N HIS A 264 -30.02 12.12 -19.77
CA HIS A 264 -28.94 12.20 -18.78
C HIS A 264 -29.42 12.12 -17.33
N VAL A 265 -30.68 12.46 -17.06
CA VAL A 265 -31.23 12.45 -15.68
C VAL A 265 -31.40 11.01 -15.16
N GLU A 266 -31.87 10.09 -16.00
CA GLU A 266 -32.03 8.67 -15.63
C GLU A 266 -30.68 8.03 -15.30
N HIS A 267 -29.64 8.34 -16.09
CA HIS A 267 -28.29 7.84 -15.84
C HIS A 267 -27.73 8.26 -14.47
N LEU A 268 -27.95 9.50 -14.06
CA LEU A 268 -27.49 9.98 -12.75
C LEU A 268 -28.20 9.25 -11.60
N VAL A 269 -29.49 8.94 -11.73
CA VAL A 269 -30.23 8.13 -10.76
C VAL A 269 -29.63 6.72 -10.68
N ASP A 270 -29.31 6.10 -11.82
CA ASP A 270 -28.65 4.79 -11.87
C ASP A 270 -27.29 4.81 -11.17
N MET A 271 -26.51 5.89 -11.35
CA MET A 271 -25.23 6.06 -10.65
C MET A 271 -25.43 6.19 -9.13
N MET A 272 -26.43 6.95 -8.68
CA MET A 272 -26.73 7.17 -7.26
C MET A 272 -27.14 5.88 -6.53
N ILE A 273 -27.75 4.92 -7.23
CA ILE A 273 -28.13 3.61 -6.65
C ILE A 273 -27.11 2.49 -6.89
N ASN A 274 -26.06 2.75 -7.66
CA ASN A 274 -25.04 1.75 -7.95
C ASN A 274 -24.07 1.54 -6.77
N PRO A 275 -23.59 0.31 -6.48
CA PRO A 275 -22.66 0.04 -5.37
C PRO A 275 -21.34 0.81 -5.39
N TYR A 276 -20.90 1.30 -6.56
CA TYR A 276 -19.61 1.97 -6.75
C TYR A 276 -19.78 3.42 -7.22
N ALA A 277 -20.60 3.65 -8.25
CA ALA A 277 -20.74 4.98 -8.84
C ALA A 277 -21.34 6.01 -7.86
N ASN A 278 -22.13 5.57 -6.89
CA ASN A 278 -22.70 6.46 -5.86
C ASN A 278 -21.63 7.24 -5.09
N PHE A 279 -20.47 6.62 -4.83
CA PHE A 279 -19.36 7.28 -4.14
C PHE A 279 -18.70 8.35 -5.01
N VAL A 280 -18.65 8.14 -6.33
CA VAL A 280 -18.16 9.15 -7.28
C VAL A 280 -19.09 10.35 -7.31
N ILE A 281 -20.41 10.15 -7.37
CA ILE A 281 -21.40 11.26 -7.30
C ILE A 281 -21.30 12.00 -5.97
N GLN A 282 -21.18 11.30 -4.84
CA GLN A 282 -20.96 11.94 -3.54
C GLN A 282 -19.68 12.79 -3.56
N LYS A 283 -18.61 12.30 -4.20
CA LYS A 283 -17.39 13.08 -4.33
C LYS A 283 -17.56 14.32 -5.19
N MET A 284 -18.30 14.21 -6.30
CA MET A 284 -18.64 15.36 -7.14
C MET A 284 -19.36 16.44 -6.35
N VAL A 285 -20.34 16.08 -5.50
CA VAL A 285 -21.05 17.06 -4.66
C VAL A 285 -20.10 17.87 -3.76
N VAL A 286 -18.98 17.27 -3.33
CA VAL A 286 -17.97 17.94 -2.49
C VAL A 286 -17.00 18.80 -3.30
N THR A 287 -16.71 18.43 -4.55
CA THR A 287 -15.59 19.01 -5.32
C THR A 287 -16.00 19.83 -6.54
N ALA A 288 -17.26 19.75 -6.97
CA ALA A 288 -17.81 20.42 -8.14
C ALA A 288 -18.20 21.88 -7.85
N GLU A 289 -18.49 22.62 -8.91
CA GLU A 289 -18.98 23.99 -8.82
C GLU A 289 -20.46 24.04 -8.42
N GLU A 290 -20.90 25.16 -7.83
CA GLU A 290 -22.24 25.31 -7.26
C GLU A 290 -23.37 24.95 -8.24
N GLN A 291 -23.25 25.35 -9.52
CA GLN A 291 -24.23 25.03 -10.56
C GLN A 291 -24.34 23.50 -10.79
N GLN A 292 -23.20 22.80 -10.80
CA GLN A 292 -23.15 21.35 -11.01
C GLN A 292 -23.70 20.61 -9.78
N VAL A 293 -23.39 21.10 -8.58
CA VAL A 293 -23.95 20.58 -7.33
C VAL A 293 -25.48 20.76 -7.33
N GLY A 294 -25.97 21.95 -7.68
CA GLY A 294 -27.41 22.23 -7.79
C GLY A 294 -28.13 21.22 -8.68
N LEU A 295 -27.57 20.92 -9.87
CA LEU A 295 -28.13 19.91 -10.77
C LEU A 295 -28.18 18.51 -10.13
N LEU A 296 -27.09 18.07 -9.50
CA LEU A 296 -27.04 16.76 -8.82
C LEU A 296 -28.07 16.66 -7.68
N LEU A 297 -28.22 17.73 -6.90
CA LEU A 297 -29.20 17.81 -5.81
C LEU A 297 -30.63 17.82 -6.32
N ASP A 298 -30.91 18.54 -7.41
CA ASP A 298 -32.25 18.56 -8.02
C ASP A 298 -32.65 17.20 -8.56
N VAL A 299 -31.72 16.46 -9.19
CA VAL A 299 -31.95 15.09 -9.62
C VAL A 299 -32.24 14.18 -8.42
N ALA A 300 -31.44 14.28 -7.36
CA ALA A 300 -31.63 13.49 -6.15
C ALA A 300 -32.99 13.77 -5.48
N ARG A 301 -33.37 15.05 -5.33
CA ARG A 301 -34.65 15.47 -4.72
C ARG A 301 -35.85 14.97 -5.52
N LYS A 302 -35.85 15.17 -6.85
CA LYS A 302 -36.96 14.75 -7.73
C LYS A 302 -37.15 13.24 -7.77
N ASN A 303 -36.11 12.46 -7.46
CA ASN A 303 -36.14 10.99 -7.53
C ASN A 303 -36.00 10.33 -6.16
N ALA A 304 -36.16 11.07 -5.06
CA ALA A 304 -35.78 10.58 -3.74
C ALA A 304 -36.56 9.33 -3.30
N ASP A 305 -37.85 9.24 -3.64
CA ASP A 305 -38.66 8.04 -3.34
C ASP A 305 -38.17 6.80 -4.09
N SER A 306 -37.65 6.96 -5.31
CA SER A 306 -37.01 5.88 -6.06
C SER A 306 -35.71 5.48 -5.39
N LEU A 307 -34.84 6.45 -5.06
CA LEU A 307 -33.56 6.21 -4.39
C LEU A 307 -33.74 5.47 -3.06
N LYS A 308 -34.74 5.85 -2.25
CA LYS A 308 -35.04 5.21 -0.95
C LYS A 308 -35.37 3.72 -1.06
N ARG A 309 -35.85 3.24 -2.21
CA ARG A 309 -36.13 1.81 -2.43
C ARG A 309 -34.85 0.96 -2.47
N TYR A 310 -33.72 1.55 -2.88
CA TYR A 310 -32.45 0.84 -3.02
C TYR A 310 -31.52 1.06 -1.81
N PRO A 311 -30.80 0.03 -1.32
CA PRO A 311 -29.87 0.18 -0.20
C PRO A 311 -28.81 1.27 -0.42
N HIS A 312 -28.19 1.29 -1.60
CA HIS A 312 -27.17 2.29 -1.94
C HIS A 312 -27.77 3.69 -2.13
N GLY A 313 -29.01 3.79 -2.66
CA GLY A 313 -29.72 5.06 -2.75
C GLY A 313 -30.04 5.67 -1.37
N ARG A 314 -30.41 4.84 -0.39
CA ARG A 314 -30.57 5.30 1.01
C ARG A 314 -29.27 5.82 1.62
N HIS A 315 -28.16 5.09 1.42
CA HIS A 315 -26.85 5.55 1.89
C HIS A 315 -26.40 6.84 1.19
N PHE A 316 -26.66 6.96 -0.11
CA PHE A 316 -26.40 8.16 -0.88
C PHE A 316 -27.16 9.36 -0.30
N ILE A 317 -28.48 9.26 -0.10
CA ILE A 317 -29.30 10.34 0.50
C ILE A 317 -28.72 10.77 1.85
N ALA A 318 -28.46 9.82 2.76
CA ALA A 318 -27.93 10.13 4.08
C ALA A 318 -26.56 10.83 4.03
N ALA A 319 -25.71 10.45 3.08
CA ALA A 319 -24.40 11.09 2.89
C ALA A 319 -24.54 12.54 2.40
N ILE A 320 -25.45 12.79 1.46
CA ILE A 320 -25.70 14.14 0.93
C ILE A 320 -26.36 15.04 2.00
N GLU A 321 -27.35 14.55 2.73
CA GLU A 321 -27.97 15.30 3.84
C GLU A 321 -26.94 15.69 4.91
N LYS A 322 -26.04 14.77 5.26
CA LYS A 322 -24.93 15.05 6.19
C LYS A 322 -24.01 16.14 5.65
N PHE A 323 -23.69 16.12 4.36
CA PHE A 323 -22.86 17.15 3.73
C PHE A 323 -23.53 18.52 3.73
N LEU A 324 -24.81 18.59 3.33
CA LEU A 324 -25.57 19.84 3.32
C LEU A 324 -25.71 20.43 4.72
N SER A 325 -26.02 19.58 5.71
CA SER A 325 -26.16 20.02 7.10
C SER A 325 -24.86 20.59 7.68
N ALA A 326 -23.71 20.04 7.28
CA ALA A 326 -22.41 20.55 7.70
C ALA A 326 -22.09 21.93 7.08
N ASN A 327 -22.56 22.20 5.86
CA ASN A 327 -22.35 23.48 5.18
C ASN A 327 -23.33 24.57 5.65
N GLU A 328 -24.59 24.22 5.91
CA GLU A 328 -25.63 25.18 6.29
C GLU A 328 -25.72 25.42 7.82
N GLY A 329 -25.00 24.63 8.63
CA GLY A 329 -25.01 24.75 10.09
C GLY A 329 -26.35 24.37 10.73
N SER A 330 -27.24 23.73 9.99
CA SER A 330 -28.57 23.29 10.44
C SER A 330 -28.98 21.99 9.73
N PRO A 331 -29.92 21.18 10.28
CA PRO A 331 -30.32 19.92 9.66
C PRO A 331 -31.01 20.15 8.30
N VAL A 332 -30.47 19.55 7.24
CA VAL A 332 -31.04 19.58 5.89
C VAL A 332 -31.53 18.19 5.52
N HIS A 333 -32.82 18.08 5.17
CA HIS A 333 -33.41 16.86 4.64
C HIS A 333 -33.67 17.01 3.14
N LEU A 334 -33.27 16.02 2.34
CA LEU A 334 -33.51 16.02 0.89
C LEU A 334 -34.97 15.75 0.56
N VAL A 335 -35.73 15.22 1.52
CA VAL A 335 -37.16 14.96 1.40
C VAL A 335 -37.82 15.36 2.72
N ASN A 336 -38.96 16.04 2.65
CA ASN A 336 -39.80 16.22 3.83
C ASN A 336 -40.26 14.83 4.30
N ASN A 337 -40.08 14.53 5.58
CA ASN A 337 -40.74 13.39 6.18
C ASN A 337 -42.24 13.74 6.27
N GLU A 338 -43.05 13.16 5.38
CA GLU A 338 -44.50 13.06 5.62
C GLU A 338 -44.79 11.97 6.66
#